data_AF-A0AAN8WBD8-F1
#
_entry.id   AF-A0AAN8WBD8-F1
#
_cell.length_a   1.000
_cell.length_b   1.000
_cell.length_c   1.000
_cell.angle_alpha   90.00
_cell.angle_beta   90.00
_cell.angle_gamma   90.00
#
_symmetry.space_group_name_H-M   'P 1'
#
loop_
_entity.id
_entity.type
_entity.pdbx_description
1 polymer ?
#
loop_
_entity_poly.entity_id
_entity_poly.type
_entity_poly.pdbx_seq_one_letter_code
_entity_poly.pdbx_strand_id
1 'polypeptide(L)' 'MASNTSTTPTNIPLLTPYKMGNFDLSHRVVLAPLTRCRSFGNVPQPDAILHYSQRASEGGLLIAEATGVSDTAQG' A
#
# COMPACT_ATOMS: atom_id res chain seq x y z
N MET A 1 -24.43 41.11 -11.35
CA MET A 1 -23.71 40.80 -10.10
C MET A 1 -23.37 39.32 -10.12
N ALA A 2 -22.15 38.95 -10.51
CA ALA A 2 -21.71 37.55 -10.55
C ALA A 2 -21.06 37.21 -9.20
N SER A 3 -21.63 36.25 -8.48
CA SER A 3 -21.10 35.74 -7.22
C SER A 3 -20.00 34.72 -7.50
N ASN A 4 -18.75 35.07 -7.23
CA ASN A 4 -17.60 34.16 -7.29
C ASN A 4 -17.69 33.18 -6.11
N THR A 5 -18.01 31.91 -6.38
CA THR A 5 -17.87 30.83 -5.40
C THR A 5 -16.39 30.43 -5.31
N SER A 6 -15.70 30.83 -4.24
CA SER A 6 -14.36 30.34 -3.94
C SER A 6 -14.44 28.87 -3.51
N THR A 7 -14.10 27.95 -4.42
CA THR A 7 -13.90 26.54 -4.08
C THR A 7 -12.62 26.42 -3.24
N THR A 8 -12.73 26.46 -1.92
CA THR A 8 -11.62 26.05 -1.06
C THR A 8 -11.33 24.58 -1.37
N PRO A 9 -10.11 24.20 -1.81
CA PRO A 9 -9.82 22.80 -2.06
C PRO A 9 -9.99 22.03 -0.74
N THR A 10 -10.89 21.05 -0.73
CA THR A 10 -11.12 20.19 0.42
C THR A 10 -9.82 19.45 0.71
N ASN A 11 -9.12 19.87 1.77
CA ASN A 11 -7.92 19.20 2.23
C ASN A 11 -8.33 17.89 2.91
N ILE A 12 -8.23 16.77 2.19
CA ILE A 12 -8.54 15.43 2.72
C ILE A 12 -7.26 14.89 3.37
N PRO A 13 -7.15 14.84 4.71
CA PRO A 13 -5.90 14.51 5.38
C PRO A 13 -5.33 13.15 4.96
N LEU A 14 -6.19 12.18 4.66
CA LEU A 14 -5.81 10.83 4.21
C LEU A 14 -5.06 10.83 2.87
N LEU A 15 -5.34 11.81 1.99
CA LEU A 15 -4.72 11.92 0.66
C LEU A 15 -3.55 12.92 0.64
N THR A 16 -3.13 13.41 1.81
CA THR A 16 -1.97 14.30 1.90
C THR A 16 -0.66 13.51 1.93
N PRO A 17 0.44 14.05 1.36
CA PRO A 17 1.75 13.43 1.45
C PRO A 17 2.24 13.22 2.89
N TYR A 18 3.16 12.27 3.06
CA TYR A 18 3.76 11.93 4.35
C TYR A 18 5.20 11.44 4.19
N LYS A 19 6.12 11.98 4.99
CA LYS A 19 7.51 11.52 5.02
C LYS A 19 7.69 10.47 6.11
N MET A 20 8.02 9.25 5.71
CA MET A 20 8.23 8.10 6.59
C MET A 20 9.71 7.68 6.57
N GLY A 21 10.49 8.22 7.52
CA GLY A 21 11.94 7.99 7.54
C GLY A 21 12.59 8.47 6.25
N ASN A 22 13.11 7.53 5.46
CA ASN A 22 13.76 7.80 4.17
C ASN A 22 12.81 7.72 2.96
N PHE A 23 11.52 7.44 3.18
CA PHE A 23 10.52 7.28 2.12
C PHE A 23 9.57 8.49 2.10
N ASP A 24 9.31 9.00 0.90
CA ASP A 24 8.30 10.03 0.68
C ASP A 24 7.04 9.37 0.09
N LEU A 25 5.93 9.42 0.83
CA LEU A 25 4.65 8.86 0.42
C LEU A 25 3.73 9.97 -0.11
N SER A 26 3.03 9.70 -1.20
CA SER A 26 2.10 10.66 -1.82
C SER A 26 0.75 10.70 -1.12
N HIS A 27 0.41 9.68 -0.33
CA HIS A 27 -0.85 9.54 0.40
C HIS A 27 -0.67 8.61 1.61
N ARG A 28 -1.69 8.53 2.47
CA ARG A 28 -1.64 7.80 3.75
C ARG A 28 -2.46 6.51 3.75
N VAL A 29 -2.84 6.00 2.57
CA VAL A 29 -3.49 4.69 2.42
C VAL A 29 -2.40 3.64 2.23
N VAL A 30 -2.47 2.57 3.02
CA VAL A 30 -1.47 1.51 3.05
C VAL A 30 -2.15 0.16 2.85
N LEU A 31 -1.54 -0.73 2.07
CA LEU A 31 -1.95 -2.14 2.05
C LEU A 31 -1.41 -2.84 3.31
N ALA A 32 -2.30 -3.24 4.20
CA ALA A 32 -1.97 -4.02 5.38
C ALA A 32 -1.38 -5.41 4.99
N PRO A 33 -0.57 -6.04 5.86
CA PRO A 33 -0.10 -7.39 5.63
C PRO A 33 -1.27 -8.38 5.70
N LEU A 34 -1.53 -9.10 4.60
CA LEU A 34 -2.64 -10.05 4.48
C LEU A 34 -2.13 -11.39 3.97
N THR A 35 -2.13 -12.42 4.83
CA THR A 35 -1.79 -13.79 4.42
C THR A 35 -2.80 -14.33 3.40
N ARG A 36 -2.32 -14.77 2.23
CA ARG A 36 -3.19 -15.29 1.15
C ARG A 36 -3.07 -16.79 0.90
N CYS A 37 -2.05 -17.44 1.47
CA CYS A 37 -1.76 -18.86 1.28
C CYS A 37 -1.60 -19.26 -0.20
N ARG A 38 -0.96 -18.41 -1.01
CA ARG A 38 -0.73 -18.65 -2.46
C ARG A 38 0.73 -18.83 -2.85
N SER A 39 1.63 -18.77 -1.87
CA SER A 39 3.07 -18.99 -2.07
C SER A 39 3.40 -20.47 -1.85
N PHE A 40 3.26 -21.29 -2.88
CA PHE A 40 3.53 -22.73 -2.80
C PHE A 40 5.01 -22.99 -2.55
N GLY A 41 5.31 -23.87 -1.58
CA GLY A 41 6.69 -24.17 -1.20
C GLY A 41 7.47 -22.96 -0.65
N ASN A 42 6.78 -21.98 -0.05
CA ASN A 42 7.36 -20.70 0.40
C ASN A 42 7.94 -19.84 -0.72
N VAL A 43 7.61 -20.13 -1.98
CA VAL A 43 8.06 -19.34 -3.13
C VAL A 43 6.90 -18.49 -3.65
N PRO A 44 7.07 -17.16 -3.75
CA PRO A 44 6.09 -16.29 -4.39
C PRO A 44 5.80 -16.73 -5.82
N GLN A 45 4.52 -16.83 -6.16
CA GLN A 45 4.06 -17.26 -7.47
C GLN A 45 3.78 -16.05 -8.38
N PRO A 46 3.61 -16.24 -9.71
CA PRO A 46 3.32 -15.13 -10.63
C PRO A 46 2.05 -14.32 -10.28
N ASP A 47 1.09 -14.93 -9.59
CA ASP A 47 -0.12 -14.25 -9.13
C ASP A 47 0.16 -13.25 -7.98
N ALA A 48 1.23 -13.44 -7.21
CA ALA A 48 1.69 -12.46 -6.23
C ALA A 48 2.12 -11.15 -6.91
N ILE A 49 2.83 -11.24 -8.04
CA ILE A 49 3.23 -10.07 -8.86
C ILE A 49 1.99 -9.31 -9.31
N LEU A 50 1.01 -10.03 -9.89
CA LEU A 50 -0.25 -9.42 -10.31
C LEU A 50 -1.00 -8.81 -9.12
N HIS A 51 -1.02 -9.49 -7.97
CA HIS A 51 -1.72 -9.05 -6.78
C HIS A 51 -1.20 -7.71 -6.24
N TYR A 52 0.11 -7.58 -6.07
CA TYR A 52 0.74 -6.36 -5.56
C TYR A 52 0.76 -5.24 -6.61
N SER A 53 0.99 -5.56 -7.89
CA SER A 53 0.97 -4.54 -8.97
C SER A 53 -0.40 -3.87 -9.12
N GLN A 54 -1.51 -4.63 -9.00
CA GLN A 54 -2.87 -4.07 -9.01
C GLN A 54 -3.16 -3.11 -7.84
N ARG A 55 -2.38 -3.19 -6.76
CA ARG A 55 -2.54 -2.38 -5.54
C ARG A 55 -1.46 -1.31 -5.39
N ALA A 56 -0.48 -1.31 -6.28
CA ALA A 56 0.56 -0.31 -6.31
C ALA A 56 -0.03 1.02 -6.83
N SER A 57 0.35 2.09 -6.16
CA SER A 57 0.03 3.47 -6.52
C SER A 57 1.29 4.31 -6.37
N GLU A 58 1.36 5.44 -7.08
CA GLU A 58 2.51 6.35 -7.02
C GLU A 58 2.71 6.85 -5.59
N GLY A 59 3.88 6.58 -5.01
CA GLY A 59 4.20 6.91 -3.61
C GLY A 59 3.30 6.22 -2.57
N GLY A 60 2.72 5.06 -2.90
CA GLY A 60 1.95 4.23 -1.97
C GLY A 60 2.82 3.20 -1.24
N LEU A 61 2.50 2.93 0.03
CA LEU A 61 3.17 1.89 0.82
C LEU A 61 2.35 0.60 0.83
N LEU A 62 3.01 -0.52 0.50
CA LEU A 62 2.43 -1.85 0.55
C LEU A 62 3.25 -2.71 1.51
N ILE A 63 2.58 -3.39 2.44
CA ILE A 63 3.22 -4.37 3.33
C ILE A 63 2.84 -5.76 2.82
N ALA A 64 3.85 -6.56 2.50
CA ALA A 64 3.66 -7.91 1.99
C ALA A 64 2.98 -8.83 3.03
N GLU A 65 2.47 -9.96 2.54
CA GLU A 65 1.98 -11.05 3.39
C GLU A 65 3.06 -11.57 4.36
N ALA A 66 2.64 -12.18 5.46
CA ALA A 66 3.54 -12.78 6.41
C ALA A 66 4.43 -13.82 5.70
N THR A 67 5.75 -13.61 5.77
CA THR A 67 6.76 -14.43 5.09
C THR A 67 7.64 -15.10 6.14
N GLY A 68 7.77 -16.42 6.05
CA GLY A 68 8.56 -17.21 6.99
C GLY A 68 10.04 -16.85 6.94
N VAL A 69 10.64 -16.61 8.10
CA VAL A 69 12.08 -16.29 8.23
C VAL A 69 12.96 -17.54 8.36
N SER A 70 12.35 -18.69 8.68
CA SER A 70 12.97 -20.00 8.81
C SER A 70 11.94 -21.11 8.55
N ASP A 71 12.41 -22.34 8.38
CA ASP A 71 11.56 -23.51 8.17
C ASP A 71 10.63 -23.79 9.37
N THR A 72 11.02 -23.34 10.57
CA THR A 72 10.24 -23.51 11.81
C THR A 72 9.27 -22.36 12.08
N ALA A 73 9.21 -21.34 11.22
CA ALA A 73 8.33 -20.18 11.41
C ALA A 73 6.90 -20.42 10.91
N GLN A 74 6.63 -21.57 10.30
CA GLN A 74 5.30 -21.98 9.87
C GLN A 74 4.52 -22.52 11.08
N GLY A 75 3.32 -21.96 11.31
CA GLY A 75 2.39 -22.40 12.35
C GLY A 75 1.39 -23.43 11.88
#